data_AF-A0A2V9Z6Z6-F1
#
_entry.id   AF-A0A2V9Z6Z6-F1
#
_cell.length_a   1.000
_cell.length_b   1.000
_cell.length_c   1.000
_cell.angle_alpha   90.00
_cell.angle_beta   90.00
_cell.angle_gamma   90.00
#
_symmetry.space_group_name_H-M   'P 1'
#
loop_
_entity.id
_entity.type
_entity.pdbx_description
1 polymer ?
#
loop_
_entity_poly.entity_id
_entity_poly.type
_entity_poly.pdbx_seq_one_letter_code
_entity_poly.pdbx_strand_id
1 'polypeptide(L)' 'MALKDALLAEFDPEMANTRKTLERVPEDMFGWKPHEKSGSMIWLATHVARL' A
#
# COMPACT_ATOMS: atom_id res chain seq x y z
N MET A 1 -28.38 1.13 -3.84
CA MET A 1 -27.01 0.85 -4.35
C MET A 1 -26.59 -0.49 -3.77
N ALA A 2 -26.15 -1.44 -4.60
CA ALA A 2 -25.61 -2.69 -4.07
C ALA A 2 -24.18 -2.47 -3.56
N LEU A 3 -23.73 -3.23 -2.56
CA LEU A 3 -22.39 -3.10 -1.98
C LEU A 3 -21.28 -3.15 -3.05
N LYS A 4 -21.44 -4.02 -4.06
CA LYS A 4 -20.51 -4.13 -5.18
C LYS A 4 -20.35 -2.81 -5.97
N ASP A 5 -21.43 -2.04 -6.11
CA ASP A 5 -21.42 -0.80 -6.90
C ASP A 5 -20.69 0.31 -6.13
N ALA A 6 -20.83 0.33 -4.80
CA ALA A 6 -20.09 1.24 -3.93
C ALA A 6 -18.59 0.93 -3.94
N LEU A 7 -18.21 -0.36 -3.80
CA LEU A 7 -16.80 -0.78 -3.83
C LEU A 7 -16.14 -0.51 -5.19
N LEU A 8 -16.86 -0.73 -6.30
CA LEU A 8 -16.35 -0.45 -7.64
C LEU A 8 -16.14 1.04 -7.87
N ALA A 9 -16.99 1.90 -7.31
CA ALA A 9 -16.84 3.35 -7.41
C ALA A 9 -15.58 3.88 -6.69
N GLU A 10 -15.15 3.20 -5.62
CA GLU A 10 -13.96 3.56 -4.83
C GLU A 10 -12.66 2.96 -5.39
N PHE A 11 -12.74 1.94 -6.26
CA PHE A 11 -11.55 1.19 -6.68
C PHE A 11 -10.49 2.07 -7.38
N ASP A 12 -10.87 2.79 -8.43
CA ASP A 12 -9.93 3.64 -9.18
C ASP A 12 -9.22 4.69 -8.32
N PRO A 13 -9.91 5.50 -7.47
CA PRO A 13 -9.24 6.46 -6.61
C PRO A 13 -8.34 5.79 -5.56
N GLU A 14 -8.75 4.67 -4.96
CA GLU A 14 -7.93 3.95 -3.97
C GLU A 14 -6.65 3.36 -4.60
N MET A 15 -6.75 2.80 -5.81
CA MET A 15 -5.58 2.29 -6.53
C MET A 15 -4.62 3.42 -6.94
N ALA A 16 -5.14 4.60 -7.31
CA ALA A 16 -4.31 5.76 -7.61
C ALA A 16 -3.56 6.27 -6.37
N ASN A 17 -4.25 6.36 -5.22
CA ASN A 17 -3.64 6.73 -3.95
C ASN A 17 -2.61 5.71 -3.48
N THR A 18 -2.84 4.41 -3.72
CA THR A 18 -1.90 3.34 -3.39
C THR A 18 -0.60 3.50 -4.18
N ARG A 19 -0.66 3.67 -5.51
CA ARG A 19 0.53 3.92 -6.35
C ARG A 19 1.30 5.15 -5.89
N LYS A 20 0.59 6.27 -5.72
CA LYS A 20 1.16 7.53 -5.22
C LYS A 20 1.87 7.35 -3.87
N THR A 21 1.32 6.52 -2.98
CA THR A 21 1.95 6.24 -1.69
C THR A 21 3.23 5.41 -1.84
N LEU A 22 3.20 4.38 -2.68
CA LEU A 22 4.35 3.51 -2.93
C LEU A 22 5.53 4.24 -3.58
N GLU A 23 5.27 5.24 -4.43
CA GLU A 23 6.30 6.12 -5.02
C GLU A 23 7.13 6.89 -3.98
N ARG A 24 6.62 7.05 -2.75
CA ARG A 24 7.31 7.77 -1.68
C ARG A 24 8.23 6.89 -0.84
N VAL A 25 8.26 5.57 -1.07
CA VAL A 25 9.09 4.66 -0.28
C VAL A 25 10.55 4.84 -0.70
N PRO A 26 11.42 5.33 0.20
CA PRO A 26 12.80 5.60 -0.17
C PRO A 26 13.63 4.30 -0.17
N GLU A 27 14.41 4.08 -1.24
CA GLU A 27 15.13 2.81 -1.48
C GLU A 27 16.19 2.50 -0.41
N ASP A 28 16.85 3.54 0.10
CA ASP A 28 17.84 3.46 1.18
C ASP A 28 17.23 2.99 2.52
N MET A 29 15.90 3.09 2.67
CA MET A 29 15.17 2.67 3.87
C MET A 29 14.48 1.33 3.71
N PHE A 30 14.69 0.57 2.62
CA PHE A 30 14.06 -0.74 2.42
C PHE A 30 14.27 -1.72 3.58
N GLY A 31 15.42 -1.65 4.24
CA GLY A 31 15.75 -2.47 5.42
C GLY A 31 15.17 -1.97 6.74
N TRP A 32 14.66 -0.73 6.81
CA TRP A 32 14.14 -0.15 8.04
C TRP A 32 12.92 -0.92 8.55
N LYS A 33 12.81 -1.03 9.87
CA LYS A 33 11.67 -1.65 10.55
C LYS A 33 11.08 -0.65 11.55
N PRO A 34 9.76 -0.42 11.56
CA PRO A 34 9.15 0.44 12.57
C PRO A 34 9.24 -0.16 13.98
N HIS A 35 9.30 -1.49 14.07
CA HIS A 35 9.48 -2.24 15.30
C HIS A 35 10.15 -3.59 14.99
N GLU A 36 10.86 -4.17 15.95
CA GLU A 36 11.62 -5.43 15.75
C GLU A 36 10.76 -6.60 15.25
N LYS A 37 9.49 -6.64 15.69
CA LYS A 37 8.50 -7.67 15.30
C LYS A 37 7.78 -7.40 13.97
N SER A 38 7.95 -6.22 13.38
CA SER A 38 7.28 -5.85 12.11
C SER A 38 8.04 -6.41 10.90
N GLY A 39 7.43 -6.36 9.71
CA GLY A 39 8.15 -6.48 8.44
C GLY A 39 9.08 -5.28 8.18
N SER A 40 10.03 -5.43 7.25
CA SER A 40 10.83 -4.30 6.75
C SER A 40 9.99 -3.37 5.85
N MET A 41 10.47 -2.16 5.56
CA MET A 41 9.76 -1.22 4.69
C MET A 41 9.41 -1.82 3.33
N ILE A 42 10.36 -2.53 2.70
CA ILE A 42 10.09 -3.16 1.42
C ILE A 42 9.05 -4.28 1.52
N TRP A 43 9.04 -5.02 2.63
CA TRP A 43 8.02 -6.04 2.89
C TRP A 43 6.64 -5.39 3.08
N LEU A 44 6.54 -4.32 3.86
CA LEU A 44 5.29 -3.59 4.11
C LEU A 44 4.74 -2.95 2.82
N ALA A 45 5.60 -2.30 2.03
CA ALA A 45 5.22 -1.73 0.75
C ALA A 45 4.74 -2.81 -0.24
N THR A 46 5.45 -3.93 -0.32
CA THR A 46 5.07 -5.07 -1.17
C THR A 46 3.77 -5.72 -0.70
N HIS A 47 3.53 -5.79 0.61
CA HIS A 47 2.29 -6.32 1.16
C HIS A 47 1.08 -5.49 0.70
N VAL A 48 1.17 -4.17 0.78
CA VAL A 48 0.13 -3.25 0.29
C VAL A 48 -0.07 -3.37 -1.23
N ALA A 49 1.01 -3.50 -2.01
CA ALA A 49 0.93 -3.61 -3.47
C ALA A 49 0.33 -4.92 -4.00
N ARG A 50 0.23 -5.96 -3.16
CA ARG A 50 -0.24 -7.31 -3.53
C ARG A 50 -1.63 -7.66 -2.97
N LEU A 51 -2.32 -6.71 -2.35
CA LEU A 51 -3.73 -6.84 -1.97
C LEU A 51 -4.62 -6.80 -3.23
#